data_AF-A0A7L2ME93-F1
#
_entry.id   AF-A0A7L2ME93-F1
#
_cell.length_a   1.000
_cell.length_b   1.000
_cell.length_c   1.000
_cell.angle_alpha   90.00
_cell.angle_beta   90.00
_cell.angle_gamma   90.00
#
_symmetry.space_group_name_H-M   'P 1'
#
loop_
_entity.id
_entity.type
_entity.pdbx_description
1 polymer ?
#
loop_
_entity_poly.entity_id
_entity_poly.type
_entity_poly.pdbx_seq_one_letter_code
_entity_poly.pdbx_strand_id
1 'polypeptide(L)'
;ELSQAELMVMTIADIIKQLLEAHEQGRDVDLNKLKTKTSAKYGLPAQPRLVDIIAAVPPQFRKVLLPKLKAKPIRTASGIAVVAVMCKPHRCPHINFTGNICVYCPGGPDSDFEYSTQSYTGYEPTSMRAIRARYDPYLQTRHRVEQLKQLGHSVDKVEFIVMGGTFMALPEDYRDYFIRNLHDALSGHTSNSVAEAVRYSERSLTKCVGITIETRPDYCLRPHLSSMLSYGCTRLEIGVQSVYEDVARDTNRGHTVKAVCESFHLAKDAGFKVVAHMMPDLPNMGLDRDMDQF
;
A
#
# COMPACT_ATOMS: atom_id res chain seq x y z
N GLU A 1 -26.12 30.91 -20.39
CA GLU A 1 -25.24 30.84 -19.20
C GLU A 1 -24.20 29.77 -19.45
N LEU A 2 -22.94 30.00 -19.07
CA LEU A 2 -21.90 28.98 -19.18
C LEU A 2 -22.20 27.85 -18.20
N SER A 3 -22.04 26.61 -18.64
CA SER A 3 -22.18 25.45 -17.77
C SER A 3 -21.07 25.41 -16.72
N GLN A 4 -21.34 24.73 -15.60
CA GLN A 4 -20.35 24.54 -14.54
C GLN A 4 -19.08 23.82 -15.04
N ALA A 5 -19.22 22.93 -16.03
CA ALA A 5 -18.09 22.23 -16.65
C ALA A 5 -17.22 23.19 -17.49
N GLU A 6 -17.83 24.09 -18.26
CA GLU A 6 -17.09 25.10 -19.04
C GLU A 6 -16.35 26.08 -18.12
N LEU A 7 -16.99 26.51 -17.03
CA LEU A 7 -16.35 27.35 -16.01
C LEU A 7 -15.15 26.65 -15.36
N MET A 8 -15.24 25.33 -15.11
CA MET A 8 -14.14 24.54 -14.58
C MET A 8 -12.95 24.51 -15.56
N VAL A 9 -13.21 24.28 -16.84
CA VAL A 9 -12.17 24.27 -17.89
C VAL A 9 -11.50 25.64 -18.02
N MET A 10 -12.28 26.72 -18.04
CA MET A 10 -11.75 28.09 -18.09
C MET A 10 -10.89 28.42 -16.86
N THR A 11 -11.32 28.00 -15.67
CA THR A 11 -10.56 28.20 -14.43
C THR A 11 -9.23 27.47 -14.47
N ILE A 12 -9.22 26.21 -14.93
CA ILE A 12 -7.99 25.42 -15.04
C ILE A 12 -7.03 26.05 -16.05
N ALA A 13 -7.53 26.50 -17.21
CA ALA A 13 -6.72 27.17 -18.22
C ALA A 13 -6.09 28.47 -17.69
N ASP A 14 -6.86 29.28 -16.94
CA ASP A 14 -6.36 30.52 -16.32
C ASP A 14 -5.31 30.24 -15.23
N ILE A 15 -5.50 29.18 -14.42
CA ILE A 15 -4.49 28.73 -13.45
C ILE A 15 -3.19 28.35 -14.16
N ILE A 16 -3.24 27.58 -15.25
CA ILE A 16 -2.05 27.16 -15.99
C ILE A 16 -1.34 28.36 -16.60
N LYS A 17 -2.08 29.31 -17.18
CA LYS A 17 -1.52 30.54 -17.74
C LYS A 17 -0.76 31.34 -16.68
N GLN A 18 -1.36 31.55 -15.51
CA GLN A 18 -0.71 32.26 -14.39
C GLN A 18 0.53 31.53 -13.87
N LEU A 19 0.53 30.18 -13.87
CA LEU A 19 1.70 29.38 -13.50
C LEU A 19 2.84 29.51 -14.51
N LEU A 20 2.54 29.60 -15.81
CA LEU A 20 3.53 29.82 -16.86
C LEU A 20 4.15 31.21 -16.77
N GLU A 21 3.32 32.25 -16.63
CA GLU A 21 3.79 33.63 -16.46
C GLU A 21 4.69 33.77 -15.22
N ALA A 22 4.31 33.15 -14.10
CA ALA A 22 5.13 33.15 -12.91
C ALA A 22 6.45 32.37 -13.08
N HIS A 23 6.45 31.28 -13.86
CA HIS A 23 7.66 30.55 -14.19
C HIS A 23 8.63 31.39 -15.03
N GLU A 24 8.14 32.06 -16.07
CA GLU A 24 8.95 32.96 -16.92
C GLU A 24 9.54 34.14 -16.10
N GLN A 25 8.81 34.61 -15.10
CA GLN A 25 9.25 35.67 -14.19
C GLN A 25 10.13 35.17 -13.02
N GLY A 26 10.37 33.87 -12.90
CA GLY A 26 11.14 33.29 -11.80
C GLY A 26 10.49 33.44 -10.41
N ARG A 27 9.17 33.70 -10.34
CA ARG A 27 8.44 33.83 -9.08
C ARG A 27 7.97 32.48 -8.56
N ASP A 28 8.02 32.32 -7.24
CA ASP A 28 7.38 31.20 -6.57
C ASP A 28 5.90 31.51 -6.32
N VAL A 29 5.05 30.50 -6.47
CA VAL A 29 3.59 30.66 -6.41
C VAL A 29 2.97 29.67 -5.45
N ASP A 30 2.22 30.19 -4.49
CA ASP A 30 1.36 29.38 -3.63
C ASP A 30 0.16 28.86 -4.44
N LEU A 31 0.21 27.58 -4.81
CA LEU A 31 -0.82 26.91 -5.61
C LEU A 31 -2.20 26.96 -4.95
N ASN A 32 -2.28 26.89 -3.61
CA ASN A 32 -3.57 26.88 -2.91
C ASN A 32 -4.22 28.26 -2.93
N LYS A 33 -3.42 29.32 -2.76
CA LYS A 33 -3.92 30.70 -2.93
C LYS A 33 -4.35 30.97 -4.36
N LEU A 34 -3.57 30.52 -5.34
CA LEU A 34 -3.89 30.66 -6.76
C LEU A 34 -5.21 29.96 -7.09
N LYS A 35 -5.38 28.70 -6.68
CA LYS A 35 -6.62 27.94 -6.86
C LYS A 35 -7.82 28.67 -6.26
N THR A 36 -7.70 29.13 -5.00
CA THR A 36 -8.78 29.85 -4.33
C THR A 36 -9.17 31.13 -5.06
N LYS A 37 -8.19 31.95 -5.45
CA LYS A 37 -8.42 33.24 -6.13
C LYS A 37 -9.07 33.04 -7.49
N THR A 38 -8.56 32.09 -8.28
CA THR A 38 -9.07 31.85 -9.63
C THR A 38 -10.44 31.17 -9.58
N SER A 39 -10.68 30.22 -8.67
CA SER A 39 -12.02 29.64 -8.46
C SER A 39 -13.06 30.69 -8.07
N ALA A 40 -12.70 31.64 -7.20
CA ALA A 40 -13.58 32.75 -6.83
C ALA A 40 -13.88 33.68 -8.01
N LYS A 41 -12.89 33.98 -8.86
CA LYS A 41 -13.04 34.80 -10.07
C LYS A 41 -14.09 34.24 -11.05
N TYR A 42 -14.14 32.92 -11.19
CA TYR A 42 -15.08 32.22 -12.09
C TYR A 42 -16.36 31.71 -11.39
N GLY A 43 -16.54 32.00 -10.09
CA GLY A 43 -17.75 31.63 -9.34
C GLY A 43 -17.94 30.12 -9.12
N LEU A 44 -16.86 29.34 -9.05
CA LEU A 44 -16.94 27.90 -8.84
C LEU A 44 -17.26 27.54 -7.38
N PRO A 45 -18.18 26.60 -7.12
CA PRO A 45 -18.51 26.14 -5.76
C PRO A 45 -17.41 25.28 -5.12
N ALA A 46 -16.53 24.69 -5.94
CA ALA A 46 -15.44 23.84 -5.50
C ALA A 46 -14.15 24.13 -6.28
N GLN A 47 -13.01 23.95 -5.63
CA GLN A 47 -11.71 24.14 -6.26
C GLN A 47 -11.38 22.99 -7.25
N PRO A 48 -10.69 23.29 -8.36
CA PRO A 48 -10.17 22.25 -9.26
C PRO A 48 -9.26 21.27 -8.53
N ARG A 49 -9.38 19.97 -8.82
CA ARG A 49 -8.49 18.97 -8.24
C ARG A 49 -7.09 19.12 -8.86
N LEU A 50 -6.05 18.78 -8.10
CA LEU A 50 -4.68 18.85 -8.60
C LEU A 50 -4.49 17.97 -9.85
N VAL A 51 -5.14 16.81 -9.89
CA VAL A 51 -5.13 15.88 -11.03
C VAL A 51 -5.68 16.55 -12.30
N ASP A 52 -6.75 17.34 -12.20
CA ASP A 52 -7.37 18.02 -13.34
C ASP A 52 -6.42 19.12 -13.87
N ILE A 53 -5.74 19.84 -12.97
CA ILE A 53 -4.73 20.84 -13.33
C ILE A 53 -3.55 20.18 -14.04
N ILE A 54 -3.02 19.07 -13.49
CA ILE A 54 -1.90 18.31 -14.08
C ILE A 54 -2.28 17.78 -15.47
N ALA A 55 -3.49 17.23 -15.63
CA ALA A 55 -3.96 16.68 -16.90
C ALA A 55 -4.06 17.74 -18.00
N ALA A 56 -4.45 18.96 -17.64
CA ALA A 56 -4.59 20.09 -18.57
C ALA A 56 -3.26 20.78 -18.94
N VAL A 57 -2.13 20.44 -18.31
CA VAL A 57 -0.82 21.02 -18.66
C VAL A 57 -0.42 20.64 -20.10
N PRO A 58 -0.14 21.63 -20.99
CA PRO A 58 0.28 21.36 -22.36
C PRO A 58 1.57 20.51 -22.43
N PRO A 59 1.71 19.59 -23.40
CA PRO A 59 2.86 18.68 -23.50
C PRO A 59 4.23 19.38 -23.49
N GLN A 60 4.33 20.54 -24.14
CA GLN A 60 5.55 21.36 -24.20
C GLN A 60 6.02 21.88 -22.83
N PHE A 61 5.08 22.15 -21.91
CA PHE A 61 5.36 22.71 -20.59
C PHE A 61 5.35 21.66 -19.47
N ARG A 62 5.01 20.40 -19.78
CA ARG A 62 5.00 19.31 -18.80
C ARG A 62 6.33 19.16 -18.07
N LYS A 63 7.46 19.24 -18.77
CA LYS A 63 8.80 19.12 -18.14
C LYS A 63 9.08 20.19 -17.09
N VAL A 64 8.48 21.37 -17.25
CA VAL A 64 8.70 22.54 -16.42
C VAL A 64 7.72 22.59 -15.25
N LEU A 65 6.43 22.35 -15.51
CA LEU A 65 5.37 22.52 -14.52
C LEU A 65 5.11 21.26 -13.68
N LEU A 66 5.26 20.04 -14.22
CA LEU A 66 5.04 18.81 -13.44
C LEU A 66 5.90 18.73 -12.17
N PRO A 67 7.21 19.04 -12.20
CA PRO A 67 8.02 19.00 -10.97
C PRO A 67 7.53 19.97 -9.89
N LYS A 68 6.99 21.14 -10.28
CA LYS A 68 6.45 22.16 -9.37
C LYS A 68 5.05 21.82 -8.87
N LEU A 69 4.25 21.12 -9.69
CA LEU A 69 2.87 20.71 -9.39
C LEU A 69 2.77 19.39 -8.64
N LYS A 70 3.85 18.58 -8.62
CA LYS A 70 3.91 17.37 -7.81
C LYS A 70 3.62 17.73 -6.35
N ALA A 71 2.54 17.15 -5.82
CA ALA A 71 2.35 17.10 -4.38
C ALA A 71 3.64 16.54 -3.75
N LYS A 72 4.06 17.10 -2.59
CA LYS A 72 5.34 16.82 -1.92
C LYS A 72 5.84 15.38 -2.19
N PRO A 73 7.13 15.19 -2.48
CA PRO A 73 7.69 13.88 -2.78
C PRO A 73 7.84 13.06 -1.48
N ILE A 74 6.73 12.68 -0.85
CA ILE A 74 6.81 12.10 0.51
C ILE A 74 7.19 10.61 0.47
N ARG A 75 7.02 9.90 -0.67
CA ARG A 75 7.40 8.45 -0.78
C ARG A 75 7.95 7.98 -2.13
N THR A 76 7.66 8.66 -3.23
CA THR A 76 8.08 8.26 -4.61
C THR A 76 9.34 8.99 -5.12
N ALA A 77 10.01 9.76 -4.26
CA ALA A 77 11.27 10.43 -4.60
C ALA A 77 12.37 9.43 -4.98
N SER A 78 12.32 8.22 -4.38
CA SER A 78 13.25 7.11 -4.64
C SER A 78 13.10 6.47 -6.02
N GLY A 79 12.08 6.86 -6.81
CA GLY A 79 11.78 6.26 -8.11
C GLY A 79 11.08 4.90 -8.02
N ILE A 80 10.66 4.46 -6.83
CA ILE A 80 9.87 3.24 -6.62
C ILE A 80 8.46 3.62 -6.15
N ALA A 81 7.44 3.12 -6.86
CA ALA A 81 6.05 3.29 -6.50
C ALA A 81 5.62 2.17 -5.53
N VAL A 82 5.38 2.53 -4.27
CA VAL A 82 4.87 1.57 -3.26
C VAL A 82 3.35 1.42 -3.40
N VAL A 83 2.92 0.19 -3.66
CA VAL A 83 1.51 -0.18 -3.85
C VAL A 83 1.13 -1.19 -2.77
N ALA A 84 0.47 -0.69 -1.72
CA ALA A 84 -0.08 -1.52 -0.66
C ALA A 84 -1.47 -2.04 -1.05
N VAL A 85 -1.66 -3.36 -0.94
CA VAL A 85 -2.90 -4.09 -1.28
C VAL A 85 -3.32 -4.94 -0.09
N MET A 86 -4.62 -5.16 0.05
CA MET A 86 -5.17 -6.00 1.12
C MET A 86 -5.82 -7.25 0.52
N CYS A 87 -5.55 -8.40 1.14
CA CYS A 87 -6.26 -9.64 0.84
C CYS A 87 -7.68 -9.61 1.44
N LYS A 88 -8.52 -10.59 1.06
CA LYS A 88 -9.89 -10.69 1.56
C LYS A 88 -9.93 -10.74 3.09
N PRO A 89 -10.92 -10.11 3.74
CA PRO A 89 -11.17 -10.31 5.17
C PRO A 89 -11.34 -11.79 5.49
N HIS A 90 -10.60 -12.28 6.49
CA HIS A 90 -10.67 -13.64 6.98
C HIS A 90 -10.23 -13.68 8.45
N ARG A 91 -10.64 -14.72 9.17
CA ARG A 91 -10.27 -14.90 10.58
C ARG A 91 -8.80 -15.31 10.70
N CYS A 92 -8.13 -14.81 11.72
CA CYS A 92 -6.79 -15.29 12.10
C CYS A 92 -6.82 -16.79 12.38
N PRO A 93 -5.83 -17.57 11.90
CA PRO A 93 -5.85 -19.03 12.04
C PRO A 93 -5.72 -19.50 13.48
N HIS A 94 -5.09 -18.71 14.35
CA HIS A 94 -4.88 -19.11 15.75
C HIS A 94 -6.16 -19.16 16.57
N ILE A 95 -7.23 -18.49 16.13
CA ILE A 95 -8.52 -18.51 16.84
C ILE A 95 -9.03 -19.94 17.05
N ASN A 96 -8.68 -20.86 16.14
CA ASN A 96 -9.09 -22.27 16.21
C ASN A 96 -8.50 -23.01 17.43
N PHE A 97 -7.37 -22.56 17.97
CA PHE A 97 -6.71 -23.21 19.11
C PHE A 97 -6.56 -22.29 20.33
N THR A 98 -6.64 -20.97 20.17
CA THR A 98 -6.64 -20.01 21.28
C THR A 98 -8.03 -19.53 21.69
N GLY A 99 -9.06 -19.82 20.90
CA GLY A 99 -10.45 -19.40 21.14
C GLY A 99 -10.76 -17.96 20.71
N ASN A 100 -9.81 -17.03 20.87
CA ASN A 100 -9.97 -15.60 20.54
C ASN A 100 -8.78 -15.04 19.74
N ILE A 101 -8.93 -13.82 19.19
CA ILE A 101 -7.87 -13.03 18.54
C ILE A 101 -6.88 -12.43 19.57
N CYS A 102 -5.82 -11.77 19.09
CA CYS A 102 -4.87 -11.05 19.95
C CYS A 102 -5.57 -9.89 20.67
N VAL A 103 -5.20 -9.64 21.93
CA VAL A 103 -5.88 -8.68 22.83
C VAL A 103 -5.97 -7.26 22.24
N TYR A 104 -4.93 -6.80 21.57
CA TYR A 104 -4.83 -5.44 21.04
C TYR A 104 -5.29 -5.32 19.58
N CYS A 105 -5.72 -6.40 18.94
CA CYS A 105 -6.02 -6.40 17.50
C CYS A 105 -7.42 -5.82 17.23
N PRO A 106 -7.55 -4.66 16.55
CA PRO A 106 -8.86 -4.15 16.16
C PRO A 106 -9.38 -4.86 14.91
N GLY A 107 -10.66 -4.61 14.59
CA GLY A 107 -11.22 -4.95 13.29
C GLY A 107 -11.36 -6.44 13.01
N GLY A 108 -11.53 -6.75 11.73
CA GLY A 108 -11.69 -8.11 11.24
C GLY A 108 -13.15 -8.59 11.21
N PRO A 109 -13.40 -9.82 10.71
CA PRO A 109 -14.74 -10.33 10.45
C PRO A 109 -15.65 -10.44 11.68
N ASP A 110 -15.06 -10.57 12.87
CA ASP A 110 -15.79 -10.76 14.14
C ASP A 110 -15.86 -9.47 14.97
N SER A 111 -15.71 -8.30 14.32
CA SER A 111 -15.74 -6.99 14.96
C SER A 111 -16.90 -6.13 14.46
N ASP A 112 -17.18 -5.02 15.15
CA ASP A 112 -18.18 -4.03 14.74
C ASP A 112 -17.76 -3.20 13.51
N PHE A 113 -16.53 -3.36 13.03
CA PHE A 113 -16.03 -2.64 11.85
C PHE A 113 -16.45 -3.36 10.56
N GLU A 114 -17.44 -2.78 9.88
CA GLU A 114 -18.01 -3.34 8.65
C GLU A 114 -16.95 -3.60 7.58
N TYR A 115 -16.90 -4.86 7.12
CA TYR A 115 -16.11 -5.30 5.98
C TYR A 115 -14.61 -4.97 6.05
N SER A 116 -14.07 -4.91 7.27
CA SER A 116 -12.66 -4.63 7.56
C SER A 116 -11.79 -5.89 7.58
N THR A 117 -10.53 -5.77 7.18
CA THR A 117 -9.52 -6.81 7.37
C THR A 117 -9.05 -6.84 8.82
N GLN A 118 -8.56 -8.00 9.26
CA GLN A 118 -8.02 -8.16 10.62
C GLN A 118 -6.90 -7.13 10.88
N SER A 119 -6.94 -6.49 12.05
CA SER A 119 -6.02 -5.40 12.47
C SER A 119 -6.29 -4.02 11.87
N TYR A 120 -7.36 -3.84 11.09
CA TYR A 120 -7.70 -2.57 10.45
C TYR A 120 -9.14 -2.15 10.75
N THR A 121 -9.40 -0.85 10.80
CA THR A 121 -10.75 -0.31 11.08
C THR A 121 -11.59 -0.11 9.82
N GLY A 122 -10.97 -0.07 8.64
CA GLY A 122 -11.64 0.20 7.36
C GLY A 122 -11.60 1.68 6.95
N TYR A 123 -11.27 2.58 7.87
CA TYR A 123 -11.17 4.03 7.61
C TYR A 123 -9.79 4.46 7.10
N GLU A 124 -8.80 3.57 7.13
CA GLU A 124 -7.47 3.88 6.62
C GLU A 124 -7.53 4.05 5.09
N PRO A 125 -6.74 4.95 4.48
CA PRO A 125 -6.78 5.18 3.04
C PRO A 125 -6.60 3.94 2.19
N THR A 126 -5.79 2.97 2.64
CA THR A 126 -5.60 1.71 1.92
C THR A 126 -6.78 0.76 2.11
N SER A 127 -7.31 0.63 3.32
CA SER A 127 -8.52 -0.15 3.61
C SER A 127 -9.71 0.35 2.80
N MET A 128 -9.95 1.67 2.77
CA MET A 128 -11.02 2.26 1.98
C MET A 128 -10.90 1.95 0.47
N ARG A 129 -9.67 1.90 -0.07
CA ARG A 129 -9.44 1.50 -1.47
C ARG A 129 -9.71 0.02 -1.69
N ALA A 130 -9.29 -0.83 -0.76
CA ALA A 130 -9.52 -2.27 -0.80
C ALA A 130 -11.03 -2.58 -0.76
N ILE A 131 -11.77 -1.96 0.16
CA ILE A 131 -13.23 -2.09 0.28
C ILE A 131 -13.94 -1.67 -1.02
N ARG A 132 -13.58 -0.52 -1.61
CA ARG A 132 -14.15 -0.04 -2.88
C ARG A 132 -13.88 -1.01 -4.04
N ALA A 133 -12.72 -1.65 -4.04
CA ALA A 133 -12.35 -2.66 -5.03
C ALA A 133 -12.89 -4.06 -4.67
N ARG A 134 -13.67 -4.21 -3.58
CA ARG A 134 -14.14 -5.50 -3.05
C ARG A 134 -13.02 -6.52 -2.86
N TYR A 135 -11.86 -6.03 -2.42
CA TYR A 135 -10.63 -6.80 -2.24
C TYR A 135 -10.11 -7.51 -3.50
N ASP A 136 -10.53 -7.08 -4.69
CA ASP A 136 -9.99 -7.58 -5.96
C ASP A 136 -8.52 -7.09 -6.15
N PRO A 137 -7.54 -8.01 -6.26
CA PRO A 137 -6.12 -7.66 -6.37
C PRO A 137 -5.78 -6.87 -7.64
N TYR A 138 -6.45 -7.18 -8.76
CA TYR A 138 -6.21 -6.53 -10.04
C TYR A 138 -6.69 -5.09 -10.01
N LEU A 139 -7.92 -4.87 -9.54
CA LEU A 139 -8.51 -3.53 -9.40
C LEU A 139 -7.77 -2.66 -8.38
N GLN A 140 -7.40 -3.23 -7.21
CA GLN A 140 -6.61 -2.51 -6.21
C GLN A 140 -5.30 -1.98 -6.80
N THR A 141 -4.60 -2.83 -7.56
CA THR A 141 -3.33 -2.49 -8.20
C THR A 141 -3.52 -1.44 -9.30
N ARG A 142 -4.42 -1.70 -10.26
CA ARG A 142 -4.68 -0.81 -11.40
C ARG A 142 -5.08 0.59 -10.93
N HIS A 143 -6.07 0.69 -10.03
CA HIS A 143 -6.51 1.98 -9.51
C HIS A 143 -5.39 2.74 -8.81
N ARG A 144 -4.54 2.05 -8.03
CA ARG A 144 -3.44 2.71 -7.32
C ARG A 144 -2.34 3.19 -8.27
N VAL A 145 -1.97 2.38 -9.25
CA VAL A 145 -0.97 2.73 -10.26
C VAL A 145 -1.46 3.91 -11.11
N GLU A 146 -2.71 3.89 -11.56
CA GLU A 146 -3.30 4.98 -12.34
C GLU A 146 -3.39 6.28 -11.53
N GLN A 147 -3.80 6.19 -10.26
CA GLN A 147 -3.82 7.34 -9.35
C GLN A 147 -2.42 7.97 -9.22
N LEU A 148 -1.36 7.15 -9.07
CA LEU A 148 0.00 7.65 -8.98
C LEU A 148 0.47 8.29 -10.29
N LYS A 149 0.13 7.70 -11.45
CA LYS A 149 0.41 8.30 -12.78
C LYS A 149 -0.28 9.66 -12.94
N GLN A 150 -1.55 9.76 -12.54
CA GLN A 150 -2.35 10.99 -12.60
C GLN A 150 -1.79 12.11 -11.73
N LEU A 151 -1.16 11.76 -10.60
CA LEU A 151 -0.44 12.70 -9.74
C LEU A 151 0.97 13.04 -10.26
N GLY A 152 1.37 12.48 -11.41
CA GLY A 152 2.64 12.75 -12.07
C GLY A 152 3.82 11.95 -11.50
N HIS A 153 3.60 10.95 -10.65
CA HIS A 153 4.67 10.07 -10.16
C HIS A 153 5.08 9.07 -11.24
N SER A 154 6.40 8.78 -11.34
CA SER A 154 6.87 7.63 -12.11
C SER A 154 6.42 6.36 -11.41
N VAL A 155 5.96 5.40 -12.22
CA VAL A 155 5.53 4.08 -11.77
C VAL A 155 6.23 2.99 -12.59
N ASP A 156 7.40 3.28 -13.14
CA ASP A 156 8.16 2.32 -13.96
C ASP A 156 8.65 1.14 -13.11
N LYS A 157 8.83 1.38 -11.81
CA LYS A 157 9.18 0.39 -10.79
C LYS A 157 8.12 0.40 -9.70
N VAL A 158 7.53 -0.75 -9.42
CA VAL A 158 6.49 -0.95 -8.40
C VAL A 158 6.98 -1.95 -7.37
N GLU A 159 6.81 -1.60 -6.10
CA GLU A 159 7.00 -2.51 -4.98
C GLU A 159 5.64 -2.76 -4.31
N PHE A 160 5.24 -4.02 -4.22
CA PHE A 160 4.00 -4.39 -3.57
C PHE A 160 4.19 -4.62 -2.08
N ILE A 161 3.17 -4.29 -1.30
CA ILE A 161 3.04 -4.67 0.11
C ILE A 161 1.69 -5.36 0.27
N VAL A 162 1.72 -6.67 0.55
CA VAL A 162 0.52 -7.48 0.81
C VAL A 162 0.24 -7.43 2.30
N MET A 163 -0.81 -6.70 2.66
CA MET A 163 -1.20 -6.43 4.04
C MET A 163 -2.33 -7.35 4.52
N GLY A 164 -2.39 -7.54 5.83
CA GLY A 164 -3.42 -8.31 6.52
C GLY A 164 -2.87 -9.37 7.49
N GLY A 165 -1.54 -9.50 7.61
CA GLY A 165 -0.84 -10.31 8.62
C GLY A 165 -0.98 -11.83 8.53
N THR A 166 -2.01 -12.37 7.87
CA THR A 166 -2.31 -13.81 7.79
C THR A 166 -2.58 -14.30 6.38
N PHE A 167 -2.16 -13.56 5.34
CA PHE A 167 -2.32 -13.95 3.94
C PHE A 167 -1.88 -15.40 3.65
N MET A 168 -0.77 -15.83 4.28
CA MET A 168 -0.24 -17.18 4.07
C MET A 168 -1.08 -18.31 4.66
N ALA A 169 -2.05 -17.99 5.52
CA ALA A 169 -3.01 -18.95 6.05
C ALA A 169 -4.19 -19.21 5.11
N LEU A 170 -4.34 -18.40 4.04
CA LEU A 170 -5.36 -18.60 3.04
C LEU A 170 -5.04 -19.81 2.13
N PRO A 171 -6.08 -20.44 1.55
CA PRO A 171 -5.93 -21.53 0.58
C PRO A 171 -4.98 -21.19 -0.58
N GLU A 172 -4.26 -22.20 -1.09
CA GLU A 172 -3.22 -22.00 -2.11
C GLU A 172 -3.76 -21.44 -3.43
N ASP A 173 -4.94 -21.88 -3.84
CA ASP A 173 -5.66 -21.38 -5.02
C ASP A 173 -5.97 -19.89 -4.91
N TYR A 174 -6.39 -19.41 -3.73
CA TYR A 174 -6.59 -18.00 -3.48
C TYR A 174 -5.28 -17.22 -3.49
N ARG A 175 -4.21 -17.76 -2.90
CA ARG A 175 -2.89 -17.10 -2.88
C ARG A 175 -2.32 -16.99 -4.30
N ASP A 176 -2.42 -18.05 -5.12
CA ASP A 176 -2.03 -18.02 -6.54
C ASP A 176 -2.84 -16.97 -7.30
N TYR A 177 -4.17 -17.03 -7.22
CA TYR A 177 -5.06 -16.04 -7.83
C TYR A 177 -4.66 -14.61 -7.42
N PHE A 178 -4.41 -14.38 -6.14
CA PHE A 178 -4.09 -13.05 -5.63
C PHE A 178 -2.80 -12.52 -6.23
N ILE A 179 -1.69 -13.26 -6.11
CA ILE A 179 -0.36 -12.86 -6.58
C ILE A 179 -0.32 -12.72 -8.10
N ARG A 180 -0.92 -13.67 -8.82
CA ARG A 180 -1.01 -13.65 -10.28
C ARG A 180 -1.64 -12.37 -10.79
N ASN A 181 -2.76 -11.96 -10.19
CA ASN A 181 -3.46 -10.73 -10.55
C ASN A 181 -2.69 -9.44 -10.22
N LEU A 182 -1.78 -9.45 -9.24
CA LEU A 182 -0.87 -8.31 -8.99
C LEU A 182 0.09 -8.12 -10.17
N HIS A 183 0.68 -9.21 -10.66
CA HIS A 183 1.57 -9.19 -11.82
C HIS A 183 0.82 -8.84 -13.12
N ASP A 184 -0.35 -9.43 -13.33
CA ASP A 184 -1.22 -9.20 -14.50
C ASP A 184 -1.69 -7.73 -14.56
N ALA A 185 -1.96 -7.10 -13.42
CA ALA A 185 -2.30 -5.68 -13.37
C ALA A 185 -1.18 -4.75 -13.85
N LEU A 186 0.09 -5.18 -13.75
CA LEU A 186 1.24 -4.44 -14.24
C LEU A 186 1.61 -4.80 -15.68
N SER A 187 1.45 -6.06 -16.09
CA SER A 187 1.81 -6.55 -17.42
C SER A 187 0.71 -6.29 -18.47
N GLY A 188 -0.55 -6.23 -18.04
CA GLY A 188 -1.72 -6.21 -18.93
C GLY A 188 -2.06 -7.57 -19.55
N HIS A 189 -1.33 -8.63 -19.21
CA HIS A 189 -1.62 -10.01 -19.61
C HIS A 189 -2.63 -10.65 -18.65
N THR A 190 -3.29 -11.72 -19.09
CA THR A 190 -4.14 -12.55 -18.23
C THR A 190 -3.52 -13.93 -18.14
N SER A 191 -2.98 -14.25 -16.96
CA SER A 191 -2.23 -15.48 -16.73
C SER A 191 -3.08 -16.58 -16.11
N ASN A 192 -2.67 -17.84 -16.26
CA ASN A 192 -3.32 -19.00 -15.62
C ASN A 192 -2.60 -19.51 -14.37
N SER A 193 -1.35 -19.07 -14.15
CA SER A 193 -0.55 -19.40 -12.96
C SER A 193 0.35 -18.24 -12.56
N VAL A 194 0.81 -18.22 -11.31
CA VAL A 194 1.83 -17.24 -10.87
C VAL A 194 3.10 -17.32 -11.72
N ALA A 195 3.58 -18.52 -12.07
CA ALA A 195 4.80 -18.68 -12.87
C ALA A 195 4.68 -18.02 -14.25
N GLU A 196 3.52 -18.14 -14.90
CA GLU A 196 3.23 -17.44 -16.15
C GLU A 196 3.22 -15.91 -15.92
N ALA A 197 2.50 -15.44 -14.90
CA ALA A 197 2.39 -14.00 -14.64
C ALA A 197 3.73 -13.34 -14.34
N VAL A 198 4.61 -13.99 -13.57
CA VAL A 198 5.98 -13.52 -13.31
C VAL A 198 6.75 -13.40 -14.62
N ARG A 199 6.72 -14.42 -15.49
CA ARG A 199 7.42 -14.42 -16.79
C ARG A 199 6.96 -13.29 -17.71
N TYR A 200 5.67 -12.97 -17.74
CA TYR A 200 5.15 -11.82 -18.51
C TYR A 200 5.46 -10.48 -17.82
N SER A 201 5.41 -10.43 -16.49
CA SER A 201 5.76 -9.26 -15.70
C SER A 201 7.22 -8.83 -15.92
N GLU A 202 8.15 -9.78 -16.05
CA GLU A 202 9.54 -9.54 -16.40
C GLU A 202 9.73 -8.79 -17.73
N ARG A 203 8.76 -8.85 -18.65
CA ARG A 203 8.80 -8.15 -19.94
C ARG A 203 7.96 -6.87 -19.96
N SER A 204 7.18 -6.59 -18.92
CA SER A 204 6.35 -5.39 -18.83
C SER A 204 7.18 -4.10 -18.79
N LEU A 205 6.64 -2.99 -19.29
CA LEU A 205 7.23 -1.67 -19.12
C LEU A 205 7.22 -1.23 -17.65
N THR A 206 6.19 -1.64 -16.89
CA THR A 206 6.09 -1.41 -15.45
C THR A 206 6.56 -2.65 -14.71
N LYS A 207 7.72 -2.57 -14.06
CA LYS A 207 8.36 -3.72 -13.40
C LYS A 207 7.90 -3.84 -11.95
N CYS A 208 7.57 -5.07 -11.53
CA CYS A 208 7.57 -5.41 -10.13
C CYS A 208 9.02 -5.60 -9.68
N VAL A 209 9.51 -4.76 -8.77
CA VAL A 209 10.89 -4.84 -8.25
C VAL A 209 10.98 -5.55 -6.90
N GLY A 210 9.84 -5.83 -6.28
CA GLY A 210 9.76 -6.54 -5.02
C GLY A 210 8.33 -6.69 -4.53
N ILE A 211 8.09 -7.75 -3.79
CA ILE A 211 6.86 -7.99 -3.06
C ILE A 211 7.23 -8.17 -1.60
N THR A 212 6.54 -7.44 -0.74
CA THR A 212 6.59 -7.58 0.71
C THR A 212 5.34 -8.32 1.17
N ILE A 213 5.50 -9.40 1.92
CA ILE A 213 4.39 -10.15 2.51
C ILE A 213 4.48 -10.05 4.04
N GLU A 214 3.41 -9.51 4.64
CA GLU A 214 3.21 -9.55 6.09
C GLU A 214 2.73 -10.95 6.51
N THR A 215 3.35 -11.52 7.54
CA THR A 215 2.96 -12.85 8.03
C THR A 215 3.19 -12.98 9.54
N ARG A 216 2.66 -14.06 10.11
CA ARG A 216 2.97 -14.51 11.46
C ARG A 216 4.17 -15.48 11.45
N PRO A 217 4.98 -15.55 12.52
CA PRO A 217 6.13 -16.47 12.59
C PRO A 217 5.78 -17.94 12.32
N ASP A 218 4.62 -18.40 12.79
CA ASP A 218 4.11 -19.75 12.59
C ASP A 218 3.66 -20.04 11.15
N TYR A 219 3.55 -19.01 10.31
CA TYR A 219 3.31 -19.10 8.85
C TYR A 219 4.55 -18.74 8.03
N CYS A 220 5.73 -18.97 8.59
CA CYS A 220 7.03 -18.73 7.96
C CYS A 220 7.91 -20.00 7.96
N LEU A 221 7.27 -21.16 7.83
CA LEU A 221 7.92 -22.47 7.71
C LEU A 221 8.41 -22.73 6.28
N ARG A 222 9.27 -23.75 6.10
CA ARG A 222 9.89 -24.08 4.80
C ARG A 222 8.89 -24.14 3.62
N PRO A 223 7.71 -24.79 3.71
CA PRO A 223 6.76 -24.80 2.60
C PRO A 223 6.25 -23.39 2.25
N HIS A 224 5.96 -22.57 3.27
CA HIS A 224 5.50 -21.19 3.09
C HIS A 224 6.58 -20.32 2.44
N LEU A 225 7.84 -20.45 2.88
CA LEU A 225 8.97 -19.75 2.29
C LEU A 225 9.17 -20.13 0.82
N SER A 226 9.05 -21.42 0.48
CA SER A 226 9.10 -21.88 -0.91
C SER A 226 8.00 -21.26 -1.77
N SER A 227 6.76 -21.18 -1.27
CA SER A 227 5.67 -20.47 -1.97
C SER A 227 5.96 -18.97 -2.11
N MET A 228 6.48 -18.32 -1.08
CA MET A 228 6.83 -16.89 -1.15
C MET A 228 7.92 -16.63 -2.21
N LEU A 229 8.92 -17.50 -2.32
CA LEU A 229 9.93 -17.41 -3.38
C LEU A 229 9.29 -17.54 -4.77
N SER A 230 8.39 -18.50 -4.98
CA SER A 230 7.71 -18.67 -6.27
C SER A 230 6.78 -17.50 -6.61
N TYR A 231 6.26 -16.79 -5.60
CA TYR A 231 5.50 -15.56 -5.78
C TYR A 231 6.35 -14.35 -6.19
N GLY A 232 7.67 -14.44 -6.14
CA GLY A 232 8.55 -13.28 -6.34
C GLY A 232 8.65 -12.37 -5.11
N CYS A 233 8.35 -12.90 -3.92
CA CYS A 233 8.54 -12.20 -2.65
C CYS A 233 10.02 -11.96 -2.37
N THR A 234 10.35 -10.76 -1.92
CA THR A 234 11.73 -10.34 -1.61
C THR A 234 11.90 -9.92 -0.16
N ARG A 235 10.81 -9.51 0.51
CA ARG A 235 10.81 -9.02 1.89
C ARG A 235 9.68 -9.64 2.70
N LEU A 236 9.99 -10.07 3.91
CA LEU A 236 9.02 -10.56 4.88
C LEU A 236 8.92 -9.59 6.05
N GLU A 237 7.69 -9.25 6.40
CA GLU A 237 7.35 -8.46 7.58
C GLU A 237 6.69 -9.38 8.60
N ILE A 238 7.37 -9.61 9.72
CA ILE A 238 6.98 -10.61 10.71
C ILE A 238 6.52 -9.90 11.99
N GLY A 239 5.27 -10.19 12.39
CA GLY A 239 4.68 -9.65 13.61
C GLY A 239 5.24 -10.27 14.90
N VAL A 240 6.41 -9.83 15.35
CA VAL A 240 7.05 -10.28 16.61
C VAL A 240 6.36 -9.68 17.82
N GLN A 241 6.19 -8.36 17.80
CA GLN A 241 5.57 -7.49 18.79
C GLN A 241 6.33 -7.40 20.12
N SER A 242 6.69 -8.53 20.72
CA SER A 242 7.53 -8.60 21.93
C SER A 242 8.50 -9.77 21.88
N VAL A 243 9.65 -9.62 22.54
CA VAL A 243 10.67 -10.67 22.72
C VAL A 243 10.47 -11.49 24.01
N TYR A 244 9.42 -11.22 24.77
CA TYR A 244 9.13 -11.89 26.02
C TYR A 244 7.99 -12.91 25.90
N GLU A 245 8.22 -14.14 26.38
CA GLU A 245 7.26 -15.25 26.26
C GLU A 245 5.98 -15.05 27.10
N ASP A 246 6.10 -14.44 28.27
CA ASP A 246 4.94 -14.09 29.12
C ASP A 246 4.03 -13.07 28.42
N VAL A 247 4.59 -12.04 27.79
CA VAL A 247 3.80 -11.04 27.05
C VAL A 247 3.09 -11.67 25.85
N ALA A 248 3.79 -12.51 25.08
CA ALA A 248 3.19 -13.23 23.95
C ALA A 248 2.03 -14.15 24.38
N ARG A 249 2.17 -14.82 25.53
CA ARG A 249 1.11 -15.65 26.12
C ARG A 249 -0.07 -14.81 26.62
N ASP A 250 0.20 -13.81 27.44
CA ASP A 250 -0.83 -13.03 28.14
C ASP A 250 -1.65 -12.14 27.16
N THR A 251 -1.05 -11.73 26.04
CA THR A 251 -1.73 -11.01 24.94
C THR A 251 -2.40 -11.92 23.91
N ASN A 252 -2.38 -13.24 24.15
CA ASN A 252 -2.98 -14.24 23.27
C ASN A 252 -2.46 -14.17 21.82
N ARG A 253 -1.13 -14.07 21.67
CA ARG A 253 -0.47 -13.87 20.36
C ARG A 253 -0.52 -15.13 19.47
N GLY A 254 -0.60 -16.30 20.08
CA GLY A 254 -0.72 -17.59 19.41
C GLY A 254 0.58 -18.11 18.77
N HIS A 255 1.75 -17.62 19.20
CA HIS A 255 3.07 -18.17 18.88
C HIS A 255 4.05 -17.90 20.03
N THR A 256 5.21 -18.55 20.02
CA THR A 256 6.31 -18.34 20.98
C THR A 256 7.38 -17.42 20.40
N VAL A 257 8.26 -16.89 21.24
CA VAL A 257 9.46 -16.15 20.82
C VAL A 257 10.45 -17.08 20.13
N LYS A 258 10.56 -18.34 20.59
CA LYS A 258 11.36 -19.35 19.90
C LYS A 258 10.95 -19.53 18.42
N ALA A 259 9.65 -19.57 18.14
CA ALA A 259 9.15 -19.67 16.76
C ALA A 259 9.54 -18.45 15.90
N VAL A 260 9.64 -17.26 16.51
CA VAL A 260 10.17 -16.06 15.85
C VAL A 260 11.63 -16.27 15.45
N CYS A 261 12.49 -16.71 16.37
CA CYS A 261 13.89 -16.96 16.08
C CYS A 261 14.08 -17.98 14.95
N GLU A 262 13.33 -19.09 14.98
CA GLU A 262 13.35 -20.11 13.92
C GLU A 262 12.90 -19.54 12.57
N SER A 263 11.82 -18.74 12.56
CA SER A 263 11.34 -18.09 11.33
C SER A 263 12.37 -17.12 10.73
N PHE A 264 13.09 -16.37 11.58
CA PHE A 264 14.12 -15.44 11.13
C PHE A 264 15.31 -16.18 10.54
N HIS A 265 15.75 -17.25 11.20
CA HIS A 265 16.83 -18.09 10.70
C HIS A 265 16.49 -18.67 9.33
N LEU A 266 15.33 -19.31 9.18
CA LEU A 266 14.90 -19.90 7.91
C LEU A 266 14.73 -18.84 6.81
N ALA A 267 14.13 -17.69 7.12
CA ALA A 267 13.93 -16.61 6.16
C ALA A 267 15.26 -15.99 5.70
N LYS A 268 16.22 -15.81 6.61
CA LYS A 268 17.55 -15.29 6.29
C LYS A 268 18.36 -16.26 5.45
N ASP A 269 18.34 -17.54 5.79
CA ASP A 269 19.01 -18.60 5.01
C ASP A 269 18.43 -18.73 3.60
N ALA A 270 17.13 -18.49 3.44
CA ALA A 270 16.45 -18.44 2.14
C ALA A 270 16.71 -17.13 1.36
N GLY A 271 17.42 -16.16 1.94
CA GLY A 271 17.80 -14.91 1.28
C GLY A 271 16.78 -13.77 1.36
N PHE A 272 15.74 -13.88 2.20
CA PHE A 272 14.76 -12.81 2.35
C PHE A 272 15.31 -11.62 3.16
N LYS A 273 14.89 -10.41 2.79
CA LYS A 273 14.96 -9.27 3.71
C LYS A 273 13.90 -9.49 4.80
N VAL A 274 14.32 -9.54 6.06
CA VAL A 274 13.42 -9.70 7.21
C VAL A 274 13.27 -8.37 7.92
N VAL A 275 12.02 -8.00 8.20
CA VAL A 275 11.63 -6.85 9.02
C VAL A 275 10.77 -7.37 10.17
N ALA A 276 11.10 -6.96 11.38
CA ALA A 276 10.33 -7.27 12.58
C ALA A 276 9.37 -6.11 12.88
N HIS A 277 8.10 -6.41 13.13
CA HIS A 277 7.21 -5.46 13.79
C HIS A 277 7.35 -5.64 15.30
N MET A 278 7.59 -4.53 16.00
CA MET A 278 7.76 -4.46 17.44
C MET A 278 6.74 -3.46 17.99
N MET A 279 6.16 -3.76 19.15
CA MET A 279 5.17 -2.92 19.80
C MET A 279 5.62 -2.61 21.23
N PRO A 280 6.01 -1.36 21.52
CA PRO A 280 6.14 -0.90 22.91
C PRO A 280 4.75 -0.73 23.55
N ASP A 281 4.71 -0.53 24.86
CA ASP A 281 3.50 -0.26 25.65
C ASP A 281 2.43 -1.37 25.55
N LEU A 282 2.88 -2.62 25.45
CA LEU A 282 1.99 -3.79 25.55
C LEU A 282 1.58 -4.04 27.02
N PRO A 283 0.47 -4.75 27.26
CA PRO A 283 0.11 -5.16 28.62
C PRO A 283 1.27 -5.85 29.34
N ASN A 284 1.54 -5.45 30.58
CA ASN A 284 2.66 -5.93 31.42
C ASN A 284 4.08 -5.58 30.90
N MET A 285 4.19 -4.60 30.00
CA MET A 285 5.46 -4.00 29.56
C MET A 285 5.60 -2.58 30.12
N GLY A 286 6.41 -2.42 31.16
CA GLY A 286 6.81 -1.11 31.68
C GLY A 286 7.95 -0.48 30.86
N LEU A 287 8.22 0.81 31.09
CA LEU A 287 9.22 1.58 30.36
C LEU A 287 10.60 0.89 30.30
N ASP A 288 11.13 0.46 31.45
CA ASP A 288 12.45 -0.18 31.51
C ASP A 288 12.50 -1.46 30.67
N ARG A 289 11.41 -2.24 30.72
CA ARG A 289 11.29 -3.51 30.00
C ARG A 289 11.16 -3.33 28.49
N ASP A 290 10.49 -2.25 28.05
CA ASP A 290 10.45 -1.83 26.66
C ASP A 290 11.83 -1.38 26.17
N MET A 291 12.60 -0.67 26.99
CA MET A 291 13.97 -0.28 26.65
C MET A 291 14.89 -1.50 26.49
N ASP A 292 14.78 -2.47 27.40
CA ASP A 292 15.55 -3.73 27.33
C ASP A 292 15.14 -4.64 26.16
N GLN A 293 13.94 -4.44 25.58
CA GLN A 293 13.43 -5.23 24.46
C GLN A 293 14.12 -4.90 23.12
N PHE A 294 14.68 -3.69 22.95
CA PHE A 294 15.24 -3.19 21.68
C PHE A 294 16.76 -3.28 21.60
#